data_AF-A0A970HLS3-F1
#
_entry.id   AF-A0A970HLS3-F1
#
_cell.length_a   1.000
_cell.length_b   1.000
_cell.length_c   1.000
_cell.angle_alpha   90.00
_cell.angle_beta   90.00
_cell.angle_gamma   90.00
#
_symmetry.space_group_name_H-M   'P 1'
#
loop_
_entity.id
_entity.type
_entity.pdbx_description
1 polymer ?
#
loop_
_entity_poly.entity_id
_entity_poly.type
_entity_poly.pdbx_seq_one_letter_code
_entity_poly.pdbx_strand_id
1 'polypeptide(L)'
;MEIRLANRIPVEPHGGYQFFADINGDGEKEILCLQAAGIFYSRVHNVRGSGRQHFCLTALTSKGDLLWQVGSPWSGSEPFLTHCAERSLDVADINGDGYPEVLCLRGTDLLVLDGRTGVILSEVGLPADNFAIVAAAKTGPGADDYTILVQNSEKAYPPHTYGNPCLFFSGNLDLLDTKELRGAGHLPLVSDLDGDGYDEFLIGYNWLDHDLSVRFVFDPQIEEYDPPEHHVDALAVDGQPVRKLALAASEYVYIIDDQGDLLWSRQLPHPQQCHFTMMRDDVPGPQVFVHNKRDRLQLFSADGSLIREVWPEEYWPLGKPSAVRMKFHQAMPTFILPGVLPGGMDALLYSEGGWPYVIDGSGQCIAHLPHDDYCRQDFGEVPGRPDDFGYSFNSMVIADDLGSGKHRVYVFDRRYVWEFAVSRDT
;
A
#
# COMPACT_ATOMS: atom_id res chain seq x y z
N MET A 1 26.06 -4.25 -3.21
CA MET A 1 24.89 -3.42 -3.56
C MET A 1 25.24 -2.01 -3.14
N GLU A 2 25.08 -1.05 -4.04
CA GLU A 2 25.31 0.36 -3.78
C GLU A 2 23.97 1.04 -3.51
N ILE A 3 23.88 1.76 -2.39
CA ILE A 3 22.74 2.60 -2.04
C ILE A 3 23.26 4.02 -1.85
N ARG A 4 22.76 4.96 -2.66
CA ARG A 4 23.16 6.37 -2.60
C ARG A 4 21.94 7.25 -2.44
N LEU A 5 21.97 8.14 -1.45
CA LEU A 5 21.01 9.24 -1.37
C LEU A 5 21.19 10.14 -2.60
N ALA A 6 20.17 10.17 -3.46
CA ALA A 6 20.16 10.99 -4.67
C ALA A 6 19.64 12.40 -4.34
N ASN A 7 18.49 12.48 -3.68
CA ASN A 7 17.84 13.73 -3.33
C ASN A 7 17.19 13.67 -1.93
N ARG A 8 17.13 14.81 -1.26
CA ARG A 8 16.24 15.06 -0.12
C ARG A 8 15.35 16.25 -0.47
N ILE A 9 14.05 16.02 -0.58
CA ILE A 9 13.07 16.96 -1.07
C ILE A 9 12.21 17.41 0.12
N PRO A 10 12.25 18.69 0.51
CA PRO A 10 11.33 19.21 1.52
C PRO A 10 9.92 19.27 0.94
N VAL A 11 8.93 18.81 1.71
CA VAL A 11 7.51 18.81 1.31
C VAL A 11 6.63 19.58 2.28
N GLU A 12 7.16 20.15 3.36
CA GLU A 12 6.38 21.05 4.23
C GLU A 12 5.98 22.33 3.49
N PRO A 13 4.79 22.90 3.78
CA PRO A 13 3.78 22.42 4.74
C PRO A 13 2.84 21.35 4.16
N HIS A 14 3.06 20.91 2.93
CA HIS A 14 2.15 20.07 2.14
C HIS A 14 2.18 18.59 2.53
N GLY A 15 3.27 18.12 3.14
CA GLY A 15 3.49 16.69 3.40
C GLY A 15 2.40 16.02 4.26
N GLY A 16 2.22 14.73 4.00
CA GLY A 16 1.15 13.90 4.56
C GLY A 16 1.48 12.43 4.34
N TYR A 17 0.61 11.70 3.66
CA TYR A 17 1.01 10.49 2.96
C TYR A 17 1.39 10.84 1.52
N GLN A 18 2.51 10.33 1.03
CA GLN A 18 3.03 10.65 -0.30
C GLN A 18 2.77 9.51 -1.28
N PHE A 19 2.24 9.87 -2.45
CA PHE A 19 2.12 9.00 -3.62
C PHE A 19 3.03 9.54 -4.73
N PHE A 20 3.49 8.65 -5.60
CA PHE A 20 4.34 9.03 -6.73
C PHE A 20 3.77 8.48 -8.02
N ALA A 21 3.34 9.37 -8.91
CA ALA A 21 2.72 9.03 -10.17
C ALA A 21 3.05 10.10 -11.21
N ASP A 22 3.15 9.72 -12.47
CA ASP A 22 3.14 10.69 -13.57
C ASP A 22 1.70 11.17 -13.72
N ILE A 23 1.42 12.42 -13.33
CA ILE A 23 0.06 12.98 -13.34
C ILE A 23 -0.19 13.88 -14.55
N ASN A 24 0.82 14.02 -15.43
CA ASN A 24 0.81 15.00 -16.50
C ASN A 24 1.23 14.43 -17.88
N GLY A 25 1.65 13.17 -17.92
CA GLY A 25 2.00 12.41 -19.12
C GLY A 25 3.39 12.72 -19.68
N ASP A 26 4.29 13.33 -18.91
CA ASP A 26 5.66 13.67 -19.36
C ASP A 26 6.70 12.57 -19.10
N GLY A 27 6.30 11.48 -18.44
CA GLY A 27 7.15 10.34 -18.10
C GLY A 27 7.96 10.50 -16.81
N GLU A 28 7.90 11.66 -16.16
CA GLU A 28 8.45 11.88 -14.81
C GLU A 28 7.34 11.74 -13.77
N LYS A 29 7.69 11.26 -12.58
CA LYS A 29 6.71 11.12 -11.49
C LYS A 29 6.66 12.38 -10.64
N GLU A 30 5.47 12.90 -10.44
CA GLU A 30 5.16 13.92 -9.43
C GLU A 30 5.02 13.31 -8.03
N ILE A 31 5.00 14.17 -7.02
CA ILE A 31 4.72 13.81 -5.63
C ILE A 31 3.35 14.36 -5.28
N LEU A 32 2.40 13.46 -5.00
CA LEU A 32 1.09 13.81 -4.46
C LEU A 32 1.14 13.68 -2.93
N CYS A 33 0.99 14.78 -2.20
CA CYS A 33 0.90 14.80 -0.75
C CYS A 33 -0.57 14.87 -0.31
N LEU A 34 -1.06 13.79 0.31
CA LEU A 34 -2.41 13.71 0.87
C LEU A 34 -2.38 13.92 2.39
N GLN A 35 -2.99 15.00 2.85
CA GLN A 35 -3.32 15.23 4.26
C GLN A 35 -4.77 14.87 4.50
N ALA A 36 -5.01 13.65 4.96
CA ALA A 36 -6.33 13.16 5.32
C ALA A 36 -6.27 12.28 6.57
N ALA A 37 -7.39 12.21 7.28
CA ALA A 37 -7.55 11.32 8.43
C ALA A 37 -7.64 9.82 8.04
N GLY A 38 -7.82 9.52 6.74
CA GLY A 38 -8.16 8.19 6.23
C GLY A 38 -9.36 7.62 6.98
N ILE A 39 -9.28 6.38 7.50
CA ILE A 39 -10.41 5.74 8.20
C ILE A 39 -10.89 6.52 9.43
N PHE A 40 -10.03 7.34 10.05
CA PHE A 40 -10.39 8.10 11.24
C PHE A 40 -11.23 9.35 10.96
N TYR A 41 -11.52 9.62 9.69
CA TYR A 41 -12.66 10.46 9.33
C TYR A 41 -13.94 9.88 9.95
N SER A 42 -14.13 8.56 9.84
CA SER A 42 -15.35 7.91 10.31
C SER A 42 -15.54 8.02 11.82
N ARG A 43 -16.80 8.21 12.22
CA ARG A 43 -17.19 8.24 13.63
C ARG A 43 -17.14 6.86 14.29
N VAL A 44 -17.13 5.76 13.53
CA VAL A 44 -17.19 4.39 14.08
C VAL A 44 -15.93 3.99 14.87
N HIS A 45 -14.78 4.63 14.59
CA HIS A 45 -13.52 4.38 15.28
C HIS A 45 -13.34 5.18 16.59
N ASN A 46 -14.18 6.20 16.85
CA ASN A 46 -14.19 7.00 18.08
C ASN A 46 -12.80 7.48 18.58
N VAL A 47 -11.90 7.86 17.66
CA VAL A 47 -10.53 8.30 17.98
C VAL A 47 -10.46 9.79 18.33
N ARG A 48 -9.61 10.15 19.29
CA ARG A 48 -9.30 11.54 19.65
C ARG A 48 -8.08 12.00 18.86
N GLY A 49 -8.15 13.19 18.28
CA GLY A 49 -7.05 13.79 17.54
C GLY A 49 -7.50 14.99 16.73
N SER A 50 -6.55 15.82 16.34
CA SER A 50 -6.75 16.97 15.46
C SER A 50 -6.83 16.51 14.00
N GLY A 51 -7.49 17.30 13.15
CA GLY A 51 -7.47 17.06 11.70
C GLY A 51 -8.41 15.96 11.19
N ARG A 52 -9.37 15.48 11.99
CA ARG A 52 -10.35 14.44 11.56
C ARG A 52 -11.21 14.82 10.35
N GLN A 53 -11.39 16.11 10.10
CA GLN A 53 -12.14 16.64 8.95
C GLN A 53 -11.21 17.39 8.00
N HIS A 54 -9.90 17.29 8.23
CA HIS A 54 -8.92 17.98 7.41
C HIS A 54 -8.73 17.23 6.10
N PHE A 55 -8.64 18.01 5.03
CA PHE A 55 -8.31 17.53 3.71
C PHE A 55 -7.40 18.56 3.03
N CYS A 56 -6.26 18.11 2.55
CA CYS A 56 -5.46 18.83 1.59
C CYS A 56 -4.79 17.83 0.66
N LEU A 57 -4.95 18.00 -0.64
CA LEU A 57 -4.21 17.26 -1.66
C LEU A 57 -3.34 18.25 -2.42
N THR A 58 -2.04 18.03 -2.43
CA THR A 58 -1.07 18.89 -3.12
C THR A 58 -0.27 18.07 -4.12
N ALA A 59 -0.13 18.56 -5.34
CA ALA A 59 0.84 18.03 -6.30
C ALA A 59 2.11 18.88 -6.32
N LEU A 60 3.25 18.22 -6.25
CA LEU A 60 4.57 18.81 -6.38
C LEU A 60 5.32 18.13 -7.53
N THR A 61 6.24 18.84 -8.18
CA THR A 61 7.21 18.22 -9.09
C THR A 61 8.09 17.23 -8.33
N SER A 62 8.85 16.40 -9.06
CA SER A 62 9.91 15.55 -8.49
C SER A 62 11.00 16.31 -7.70
N LYS A 63 11.02 17.65 -7.78
CA LYS A 63 11.93 18.52 -7.02
C LYS A 63 11.28 19.22 -5.84
N GLY A 64 9.97 19.03 -5.63
CA GLY A 64 9.21 19.66 -4.55
C GLY A 64 8.60 21.02 -4.91
N ASP A 65 8.60 21.43 -6.18
CA ASP A 65 7.96 22.68 -6.61
C ASP A 65 6.44 22.49 -6.70
N LEU A 66 5.66 23.43 -6.15
CA LEU A 66 4.19 23.37 -6.17
C LEU A 66 3.64 23.45 -7.60
N LEU A 67 2.80 22.48 -7.96
CA LEU A 67 2.01 22.48 -9.20
C LEU A 67 0.60 23.00 -8.94
N TRP A 68 -0.14 22.30 -8.07
CA TRP A 68 -1.50 22.68 -7.69
C TRP A 68 -1.84 22.16 -6.28
N GLN A 69 -2.92 22.70 -5.70
CA GLN A 69 -3.37 22.34 -4.37
C GLN A 69 -4.90 22.43 -4.27
N VAL A 70 -5.52 21.40 -3.69
CA VAL A 70 -6.94 21.38 -3.33
C VAL A 70 -7.07 21.31 -1.82
N GLY A 71 -7.67 22.34 -1.23
CA GLY A 71 -7.71 22.55 0.21
C GLY A 71 -6.59 23.46 0.70
N SER A 72 -6.27 23.40 1.98
CA SER A 72 -5.20 24.18 2.60
C SER A 72 -4.35 23.27 3.48
N PRO A 73 -3.01 23.38 3.48
CA PRO A 73 -2.17 22.55 4.30
C PRO A 73 -2.48 22.74 5.78
N TRP A 74 -2.29 21.68 6.56
CA TRP A 74 -2.53 21.69 7.99
C TRP A 74 -1.70 22.78 8.68
N SER A 75 -2.38 23.67 9.38
CA SER A 75 -1.77 24.80 10.09
C SER A 75 -1.93 24.70 11.61
N GLY A 76 -2.41 23.57 12.12
CA GLY A 76 -2.58 23.34 13.55
C GLY A 76 -1.24 23.12 14.25
N SER A 77 -1.14 23.54 15.51
CA SER A 77 0.07 23.34 16.33
C SER A 77 0.29 21.88 16.71
N GLU A 78 -0.78 21.09 16.78
CA GLU A 78 -0.74 19.65 17.06
C GLU A 78 -0.64 18.87 15.74
N PRO A 79 0.06 17.72 15.70
CA PRO A 79 0.07 16.87 14.51
C PRO A 79 -1.36 16.40 14.17
N PHE A 80 -1.69 16.38 12.87
CA PHE A 80 -2.97 15.84 12.42
C PHE A 80 -2.97 14.31 12.43
N LEU A 81 -4.16 13.74 12.63
CA LEU A 81 -4.39 12.30 12.63
C LEU A 81 -4.44 11.75 11.18
N THR A 82 -3.89 10.57 10.95
CA THR A 82 -3.98 9.83 9.67
C THR A 82 -3.90 8.34 9.92
N HIS A 83 -4.70 7.54 9.22
CA HIS A 83 -4.56 6.08 9.20
C HIS A 83 -5.22 5.51 7.97
N CYS A 84 -4.59 4.52 7.32
CA CYS A 84 -5.06 3.95 6.05
C CYS A 84 -5.13 4.95 4.89
N ALA A 85 -4.45 6.10 4.98
CA ALA A 85 -4.47 7.12 3.93
C ALA A 85 -3.73 6.66 2.66
N GLU A 86 -2.84 5.67 2.77
CA GLU A 86 -2.05 5.07 1.70
C GLU A 86 -2.85 4.38 0.58
N ARG A 87 -4.16 4.19 0.78
CA ARG A 87 -5.07 3.61 -0.20
C ARG A 87 -6.20 4.54 -0.61
N SER A 88 -6.21 5.76 -0.07
CA SER A 88 -7.29 6.72 -0.30
C SER A 88 -7.10 7.55 -1.57
N LEU A 89 -6.10 7.21 -2.40
CA LEU A 89 -5.80 7.85 -3.67
C LEU A 89 -5.29 6.83 -4.69
N ASP A 90 -5.71 6.99 -5.95
CA ASP A 90 -5.17 6.27 -7.10
C ASP A 90 -5.08 7.20 -8.32
N VAL A 91 -4.31 6.82 -9.34
CA VAL A 91 -4.05 7.63 -10.53
C VAL A 91 -4.21 6.80 -11.80
N ALA A 92 -5.13 7.20 -12.68
CA ALA A 92 -5.37 6.53 -13.96
C ALA A 92 -6.05 7.48 -14.97
N ASP A 93 -5.80 7.27 -16.27
CA ASP A 93 -6.48 7.95 -17.39
C ASP A 93 -7.87 7.36 -17.59
N ILE A 94 -8.79 7.65 -16.66
CA ILE A 94 -10.10 7.00 -16.62
C ILE A 94 -11.05 7.51 -17.69
N ASN A 95 -10.77 8.69 -18.27
CA ASN A 95 -11.56 9.27 -19.35
C ASN A 95 -10.93 9.05 -20.75
N GLY A 96 -9.74 8.45 -20.82
CA GLY A 96 -9.07 8.08 -22.06
C GLY A 96 -8.55 9.25 -22.89
N ASP A 97 -8.33 10.43 -22.29
CA ASP A 97 -7.85 11.62 -22.99
C ASP A 97 -6.31 11.65 -23.17
N GLY A 98 -5.62 10.65 -22.60
CA GLY A 98 -4.17 10.50 -22.62
C GLY A 98 -3.47 11.15 -21.42
N TYR A 99 -4.21 11.74 -20.49
CA TYR A 99 -3.69 12.33 -19.26
C TYR A 99 -4.41 11.72 -18.06
N PRO A 100 -3.67 11.27 -17.03
CA PRO A 100 -4.31 10.61 -15.90
C PRO A 100 -5.07 11.58 -14.99
N GLU A 101 -6.21 11.10 -14.51
CA GLU A 101 -6.93 11.68 -13.38
C GLU A 101 -6.35 11.19 -12.06
N VAL A 102 -6.53 12.02 -11.02
CA VAL A 102 -6.31 11.64 -9.62
C VAL A 102 -7.65 11.33 -8.97
N LEU A 103 -7.83 10.09 -8.54
CA LEU A 103 -8.98 9.62 -7.77
C LEU A 103 -8.65 9.76 -6.30
N CYS A 104 -9.51 10.42 -5.51
CA CYS A 104 -9.20 10.64 -4.10
C CYS A 104 -10.45 10.62 -3.23
N LEU A 105 -10.35 9.96 -2.08
CA LEU A 105 -11.39 9.99 -1.05
C LEU A 105 -11.27 11.26 -0.20
N ARG A 106 -12.37 12.00 -0.07
CA ARG A 106 -12.52 13.17 0.80
C ARG A 106 -13.73 12.98 1.70
N GLY A 107 -13.51 12.36 2.86
CA GLY A 107 -14.57 12.14 3.83
C GLY A 107 -15.63 11.17 3.32
N THR A 108 -16.77 11.70 2.88
CA THR A 108 -17.86 10.92 2.27
C THR A 108 -17.91 11.06 0.75
N ASP A 109 -16.91 11.66 0.12
CA ASP A 109 -16.91 11.90 -1.33
C ASP A 109 -15.78 11.10 -1.99
N LEU A 110 -16.05 10.52 -3.16
CA LEU A 110 -15.02 10.17 -4.14
C LEU A 110 -14.88 11.35 -5.11
N LEU A 111 -13.66 11.85 -5.26
CA LEU A 111 -13.30 12.92 -6.18
C LEU A 111 -12.53 12.38 -7.38
N VAL A 112 -12.78 12.98 -8.55
CA VAL A 112 -11.97 12.82 -9.76
C VAL A 112 -11.40 14.19 -10.09
N LEU A 113 -10.07 14.29 -10.14
CA LEU A 113 -9.37 15.54 -10.45
C LEU A 113 -8.53 15.37 -11.71
N ASP A 114 -8.49 16.40 -12.56
CA ASP A 114 -7.50 16.48 -13.64
C ASP A 114 -6.09 16.52 -13.02
N GLY A 115 -5.24 15.54 -13.36
CA GLY A 115 -3.92 15.38 -12.74
C GLY A 115 -2.97 16.57 -12.98
N ARG A 116 -3.15 17.32 -14.07
CA ARG A 116 -2.29 18.46 -14.41
C ARG A 116 -2.63 19.72 -13.64
N THR A 117 -3.89 19.89 -13.28
CA THR A 117 -4.42 21.16 -12.78
C THR A 117 -5.02 21.09 -11.38
N GLY A 118 -5.38 19.90 -10.89
CA GLY A 118 -6.11 19.70 -9.65
C GLY A 118 -7.56 20.20 -9.71
N VAL A 119 -8.09 20.50 -10.90
CA VAL A 119 -9.50 20.85 -11.07
C VAL A 119 -10.35 19.60 -10.82
N ILE A 120 -11.32 19.70 -9.92
CA ILE A 120 -12.31 18.64 -9.69
C ILE A 120 -13.20 18.56 -10.94
N LEU A 121 -13.11 17.45 -11.66
CA LEU A 121 -13.89 17.17 -12.86
C LEU A 121 -15.27 16.62 -12.49
N SER A 122 -15.31 15.72 -11.50
CA SER A 122 -16.54 15.13 -10.97
C SER A 122 -16.36 14.71 -9.51
N GLU A 123 -17.48 14.58 -8.80
CA GLU A 123 -17.53 14.04 -7.44
C GLU A 123 -18.82 13.24 -7.24
N VAL A 124 -18.75 12.18 -6.43
CA VAL A 124 -19.92 11.39 -6.03
C VAL A 124 -19.93 11.18 -4.53
N GLY A 125 -21.10 11.33 -3.91
CA GLY A 125 -21.31 11.05 -2.50
C GLY A 125 -21.40 9.55 -2.23
N LEU A 126 -20.64 9.08 -1.25
CA LEU A 126 -20.60 7.72 -0.76
C LEU A 126 -21.66 7.50 0.34
N PRO A 127 -22.16 6.27 0.50
CA PRO A 127 -23.24 5.98 1.45
C PRO A 127 -22.82 6.10 2.94
N ALA A 128 -21.52 6.15 3.22
CA ALA A 128 -20.97 6.23 4.58
C ALA A 128 -19.59 6.91 4.59
N ASP A 129 -19.08 7.15 5.81
CA ASP A 129 -17.89 7.96 6.09
C ASP A 129 -16.62 7.12 6.35
N ASN A 130 -16.66 5.81 6.07
CA ASN A 130 -15.62 4.84 6.43
C ASN A 130 -14.99 4.13 5.22
N PHE A 131 -15.21 4.65 4.00
CA PHE A 131 -14.43 4.22 2.83
C PHE A 131 -13.02 4.79 2.92
N ALA A 132 -12.02 3.97 2.61
CA ALA A 132 -10.61 4.37 2.71
C ALA A 132 -9.72 3.80 1.60
N ILE A 133 -10.30 3.00 0.70
CA ILE A 133 -9.63 2.37 -0.43
C ILE A 133 -10.29 2.87 -1.71
N VAL A 134 -9.47 3.31 -2.66
CA VAL A 134 -9.83 3.57 -4.05
C VAL A 134 -8.81 2.87 -4.96
N ALA A 135 -9.29 2.27 -6.04
CA ALA A 135 -8.44 1.70 -7.10
C ALA A 135 -9.14 1.81 -8.46
N ALA A 136 -8.39 2.11 -9.52
CA ALA A 136 -8.85 2.11 -10.90
C ALA A 136 -8.42 0.83 -11.61
N ALA A 137 -9.29 0.30 -12.48
CA ALA A 137 -9.06 -0.91 -13.25
C ALA A 137 -9.43 -0.66 -14.72
N LYS A 138 -8.55 -1.00 -15.65
CA LYS A 138 -8.82 -0.99 -17.10
C LYS A 138 -9.67 -2.21 -17.48
N THR A 139 -10.99 -2.08 -17.46
CA THR A 139 -11.92 -3.23 -17.56
C THR A 139 -12.51 -3.46 -18.95
N GLY A 140 -12.05 -2.73 -19.97
CA GLY A 140 -12.51 -2.92 -21.34
C GLY A 140 -11.61 -2.28 -22.40
N PRO A 141 -11.92 -2.52 -23.70
CA PRO A 141 -11.05 -2.16 -24.81
C PRO A 141 -11.09 -0.69 -25.24
N GLY A 142 -12.15 0.05 -24.89
CA GLY A 142 -12.25 1.49 -25.12
C GLY A 142 -11.25 2.25 -24.26
N ALA A 143 -10.86 3.47 -24.64
CA ALA A 143 -9.88 4.23 -23.86
C ALA A 143 -10.41 4.58 -22.45
N ASP A 144 -11.71 4.85 -22.34
CA ASP A 144 -12.45 5.24 -21.13
C ASP A 144 -13.16 4.07 -20.42
N ASP A 145 -12.98 2.83 -20.89
CA ASP A 145 -13.51 1.64 -20.23
C ASP A 145 -12.71 1.35 -18.95
N TYR A 146 -13.10 2.02 -17.86
CA TYR A 146 -12.55 1.87 -16.52
C TYR A 146 -13.64 1.57 -15.50
N THR A 147 -13.28 0.72 -14.53
CA THR A 147 -14.04 0.50 -13.31
C THR A 147 -13.25 1.01 -12.12
N ILE A 148 -13.89 1.80 -11.26
CA ILE A 148 -13.32 2.34 -10.02
C ILE A 148 -13.88 1.57 -8.85
N LEU A 149 -13.01 0.88 -8.11
CA LEU A 149 -13.31 0.28 -6.82
C LEU A 149 -13.25 1.36 -5.73
N VAL A 150 -14.29 1.44 -4.91
CA VAL A 150 -14.27 2.15 -3.62
C VAL A 150 -14.66 1.19 -2.51
N GLN A 151 -13.76 0.97 -1.57
CA GLN A 151 -13.93 -0.06 -0.55
C GLN A 151 -13.72 0.51 0.87
N ASN A 152 -14.55 0.02 1.79
CA ASN A 152 -14.30 0.16 3.22
C ASN A 152 -13.14 -0.76 3.63
N SER A 153 -12.14 -0.27 4.33
CA SER A 153 -10.97 -1.11 4.69
C SER A 153 -11.13 -1.86 6.02
N GLU A 154 -12.08 -1.48 6.87
CA GLU A 154 -12.23 -2.03 8.22
C GLU A 154 -13.69 -2.07 8.69
N LYS A 155 -13.95 -1.69 9.96
CA LYS A 155 -15.25 -1.71 10.61
C LYS A 155 -16.30 -1.01 9.75
N ALA A 156 -17.32 -1.76 9.39
CA ALA A 156 -18.43 -1.30 8.59
C ALA A 156 -19.58 -0.72 9.39
N TYR A 157 -20.51 -0.11 8.65
CA TYR A 157 -21.82 0.29 9.15
C TYR A 157 -22.85 -0.82 8.87
N PRO A 158 -23.87 -1.01 9.71
CA PRO A 158 -24.90 -2.02 9.46
C PRO A 158 -25.61 -1.79 8.11
N PRO A 159 -25.94 -2.84 7.34
CA PRO A 159 -25.81 -4.28 7.67
C PRO A 159 -24.48 -4.92 7.22
N HIS A 160 -23.51 -4.13 6.78
CA HIS A 160 -22.30 -4.62 6.12
C HIS A 160 -21.30 -5.22 7.12
N THR A 161 -20.45 -6.11 6.60
CA THR A 161 -19.43 -6.80 7.40
C THR A 161 -18.06 -6.11 7.28
N TYR A 162 -17.06 -6.58 8.05
CA TYR A 162 -15.71 -6.00 8.02
C TYR A 162 -15.16 -5.89 6.59
N GLY A 163 -14.59 -4.72 6.29
CA GLY A 163 -14.08 -4.30 4.99
C GLY A 163 -15.09 -4.26 3.83
N ASN A 164 -16.38 -4.26 4.15
CA ASN A 164 -17.48 -4.15 3.20
C ASN A 164 -18.34 -2.89 3.47
N PRO A 165 -19.13 -2.43 2.48
CA PRO A 165 -19.26 -2.97 1.13
C PRO A 165 -18.11 -2.53 0.20
N CYS A 166 -17.97 -3.24 -0.92
CA CYS A 166 -17.21 -2.80 -2.08
C CYS A 166 -18.16 -2.18 -3.11
N LEU A 167 -17.90 -0.93 -3.50
CA LEU A 167 -18.65 -0.20 -4.50
C LEU A 167 -17.84 -0.15 -5.80
N PHE A 168 -18.49 -0.37 -6.93
CA PHE A 168 -17.86 -0.32 -8.23
C PHE A 168 -18.54 0.76 -9.06
N PHE A 169 -17.76 1.72 -9.55
CA PHE A 169 -18.25 2.82 -10.39
C PHE A 169 -17.64 2.74 -11.79
N SER A 170 -18.32 3.30 -12.79
CA SER A 170 -17.68 3.59 -14.08
C SER A 170 -16.70 4.76 -13.95
N GLY A 171 -15.88 5.01 -14.98
CA GLY A 171 -15.07 6.24 -15.08
C GLY A 171 -15.88 7.55 -14.98
N ASN A 172 -17.18 7.51 -15.30
CA ASN A 172 -18.09 8.66 -15.15
C ASN A 172 -18.78 8.74 -13.78
N LEU A 173 -18.36 7.91 -12.82
CA LEU A 173 -18.93 7.79 -11.46
C LEU A 173 -20.37 7.26 -11.42
N ASP A 174 -20.82 6.53 -12.44
CA ASP A 174 -22.08 5.79 -12.35
C ASP A 174 -21.86 4.53 -11.51
N LEU A 175 -22.68 4.30 -10.48
CA LEU A 175 -22.59 3.08 -9.66
C LEU A 175 -23.00 1.87 -10.50
N LEU A 176 -22.04 0.98 -10.75
CA LEU A 176 -22.22 -0.26 -11.50
C LEU A 176 -22.72 -1.39 -10.60
N ASP A 177 -22.10 -1.56 -9.43
CA ASP A 177 -22.47 -2.63 -8.49
C ASP A 177 -22.07 -2.29 -7.04
N THR A 178 -22.69 -3.00 -6.09
CA THR A 178 -22.35 -3.00 -4.66
C THR A 178 -22.28 -4.45 -4.19
N LYS A 179 -21.11 -4.90 -3.75
CA LYS A 179 -20.87 -6.28 -3.33
C LYS A 179 -20.47 -6.39 -1.86
N GLU A 180 -20.98 -7.43 -1.20
CA GLU A 180 -20.39 -8.00 0.01
C GLU A 180 -19.42 -9.10 -0.42
N LEU A 181 -18.13 -8.93 -0.14
CA LEU A 181 -17.05 -9.82 -0.54
C LEU A 181 -16.43 -10.49 0.69
N ARG A 182 -16.29 -11.81 0.64
CA ARG A 182 -15.80 -12.60 1.78
C ARG A 182 -14.36 -12.22 2.11
N GLY A 183 -14.10 -11.81 3.33
CA GLY A 183 -12.77 -11.44 3.80
C GLY A 183 -12.20 -10.19 3.14
N ALA A 184 -13.04 -9.32 2.56
CA ALA A 184 -12.63 -8.01 2.06
C ALA A 184 -11.91 -7.28 3.21
N GLY A 185 -10.60 -7.20 3.11
CA GLY A 185 -9.75 -6.63 4.17
C GLY A 185 -9.07 -5.38 3.65
N HIS A 186 -7.75 -5.30 3.81
CA HIS A 186 -7.06 -4.01 3.71
C HIS A 186 -6.51 -3.68 2.33
N LEU A 187 -6.04 -4.66 1.57
CA LEU A 187 -5.31 -4.42 0.32
C LEU A 187 -5.89 -5.29 -0.81
N PRO A 188 -6.90 -4.81 -1.55
CA PRO A 188 -7.27 -5.44 -2.81
C PRO A 188 -6.11 -5.32 -3.81
N LEU A 189 -6.02 -6.28 -4.73
CA LEU A 189 -5.06 -6.28 -5.82
C LEU A 189 -5.84 -6.15 -7.13
N VAL A 190 -5.51 -5.10 -7.89
CA VAL A 190 -6.12 -4.77 -9.19
C VAL A 190 -5.02 -4.81 -10.25
N SER A 191 -5.17 -5.67 -11.25
CA SER A 191 -4.23 -5.87 -12.37
C SER A 191 -4.85 -6.85 -13.37
N ASP A 192 -4.32 -6.93 -14.58
CA ASP A 192 -4.53 -8.05 -15.51
C ASP A 192 -3.95 -9.34 -14.94
N LEU A 193 -4.78 -10.14 -14.27
CA LEU A 193 -4.38 -11.31 -13.49
C LEU A 193 -4.37 -12.59 -14.32
N ASP A 194 -5.18 -12.67 -15.37
CA ASP A 194 -5.25 -13.85 -16.22
C ASP A 194 -4.56 -13.70 -17.58
N GLY A 195 -4.10 -12.48 -17.90
CA GLY A 195 -3.39 -12.16 -19.12
C GLY A 195 -4.31 -11.90 -20.32
N ASP A 196 -5.59 -11.60 -20.12
CA ASP A 196 -6.53 -11.27 -21.20
C ASP A 196 -6.44 -9.81 -21.66
N GLY A 197 -5.72 -8.96 -20.91
CA GLY A 197 -5.47 -7.57 -21.20
C GLY A 197 -6.43 -6.59 -20.51
N TYR A 198 -7.32 -7.07 -19.65
CA TYR A 198 -8.16 -6.26 -18.78
C TYR A 198 -7.79 -6.48 -17.32
N ASP A 199 -8.05 -5.51 -16.46
CA ASP A 199 -7.77 -5.63 -15.04
C ASP A 199 -8.90 -6.35 -14.30
N GLU A 200 -8.53 -7.37 -13.52
CA GLU A 200 -9.38 -8.08 -12.57
C GLU A 200 -9.23 -7.52 -11.15
N PHE A 201 -10.10 -7.99 -10.24
CA PHE A 201 -10.07 -7.64 -8.83
C PHE A 201 -9.90 -8.86 -7.94
N LEU A 202 -8.80 -8.92 -7.20
CA LEU A 202 -8.67 -9.79 -6.04
C LEU A 202 -8.97 -9.00 -4.78
N ILE A 203 -10.07 -9.33 -4.11
CA ILE A 203 -10.54 -8.64 -2.91
C ILE A 203 -10.88 -9.68 -1.86
N GLY A 204 -10.10 -9.72 -0.78
CA GLY A 204 -10.28 -10.75 0.23
C GLY A 204 -10.00 -12.14 -0.33
N TYR A 205 -10.96 -13.04 -0.17
CA TYR A 205 -10.92 -14.40 -0.72
C TYR A 205 -11.57 -14.50 -2.11
N ASN A 206 -11.89 -13.39 -2.76
CA ASN A 206 -12.70 -13.37 -3.99
C ASN A 206 -11.83 -12.92 -5.16
N TRP A 207 -11.88 -13.67 -6.26
CA TRP A 207 -11.38 -13.23 -7.56
C TRP A 207 -12.58 -12.86 -8.43
N LEU A 208 -12.66 -11.57 -8.78
CA LEU A 208 -13.65 -11.04 -9.72
C LEU A 208 -13.00 -10.80 -11.07
N ASP A 209 -13.70 -11.17 -12.13
CA ASP A 209 -13.35 -10.86 -13.51
C ASP A 209 -13.47 -9.36 -13.81
N HIS A 210 -12.95 -8.91 -14.96
CA HIS A 210 -13.01 -7.50 -15.37
C HIS A 210 -14.45 -6.96 -15.48
N ASP A 211 -15.42 -7.85 -15.74
CA ASP A 211 -16.86 -7.54 -15.80
C ASP A 211 -17.59 -7.65 -14.43
N LEU A 212 -16.84 -7.80 -13.34
CA LEU A 212 -17.31 -7.98 -11.96
C LEU A 212 -18.04 -9.30 -11.69
N SER A 213 -18.01 -10.26 -12.62
CA SER A 213 -18.43 -11.62 -12.35
C SER A 213 -17.46 -12.32 -11.40
N VAL A 214 -17.97 -13.21 -10.55
CA VAL A 214 -17.14 -13.95 -9.59
C VAL A 214 -16.53 -15.15 -10.31
N ARG A 215 -15.20 -15.21 -10.38
CA ARG A 215 -14.48 -16.40 -10.86
C ARG A 215 -14.49 -17.51 -9.82
N PHE A 216 -14.03 -17.17 -8.61
CA PHE A 216 -14.16 -18.05 -7.45
C PHE A 216 -14.16 -17.25 -6.13
N VAL A 217 -14.60 -17.93 -5.08
CA VAL A 217 -14.42 -17.50 -3.69
C VAL A 217 -13.69 -18.61 -2.95
N PHE A 218 -12.47 -18.34 -2.50
CA PHE A 218 -11.69 -19.29 -1.72
C PHE A 218 -12.35 -19.51 -0.35
N ASP A 219 -12.43 -20.77 0.07
CA ASP A 219 -12.90 -21.12 1.41
C ASP A 219 -11.69 -21.38 2.33
N PRO A 220 -11.40 -20.50 3.31
CA PRO A 220 -10.24 -20.63 4.19
C PRO A 220 -10.32 -21.82 5.18
N GLN A 221 -11.37 -22.65 5.09
CA GLN A 221 -11.61 -23.84 5.91
C GLN A 221 -11.68 -23.53 7.42
N ILE A 222 -12.34 -22.42 7.76
CA ILE A 222 -12.53 -21.93 9.12
C ILE A 222 -13.91 -22.37 9.63
N GLU A 223 -13.95 -23.02 10.80
CA GLU A 223 -15.20 -23.56 11.37
C GLU A 223 -16.19 -22.46 11.77
N GLU A 224 -15.71 -21.43 12.47
CA GLU A 224 -16.49 -20.25 12.86
C GLU A 224 -15.91 -18.99 12.23
N TYR A 225 -16.48 -18.60 11.09
CA TYR A 225 -16.03 -17.41 10.36
C TYR A 225 -16.47 -16.11 11.05
N ASP A 226 -15.50 -15.39 11.59
CA ASP A 226 -15.63 -14.02 12.11
C ASP A 226 -14.93 -13.01 11.18
N PRO A 227 -15.64 -12.14 10.44
CA PRO A 227 -15.03 -11.23 9.46
C PRO A 227 -13.87 -10.35 9.98
N PRO A 228 -13.95 -9.72 11.16
CA PRO A 228 -12.85 -8.90 11.70
C PRO A 228 -11.60 -9.69 12.05
N GLU A 229 -11.69 -11.00 12.30
CA GLU A 229 -10.54 -11.85 12.69
C GLU A 229 -10.05 -12.74 11.53
N HIS A 230 -10.84 -12.89 10.46
CA HIS A 230 -10.56 -13.81 9.36
C HIS A 230 -10.65 -13.15 7.98
N HIS A 231 -10.16 -11.92 7.85
CA HIS A 231 -10.08 -11.20 6.58
C HIS A 231 -8.66 -11.29 5.97
N VAL A 232 -8.51 -10.81 4.73
CA VAL A 232 -7.20 -10.75 4.07
C VAL A 232 -6.60 -9.36 4.23
N ASP A 233 -5.47 -9.29 4.94
CA ASP A 233 -4.70 -8.06 5.10
C ASP A 233 -3.98 -7.68 3.79
N ALA A 234 -3.37 -8.65 3.11
CA ALA A 234 -2.63 -8.43 1.86
C ALA A 234 -2.60 -9.64 0.92
N LEU A 235 -2.39 -9.33 -0.36
CA LEU A 235 -2.33 -10.27 -1.46
C LEU A 235 -1.02 -10.13 -2.23
N ALA A 236 -0.49 -11.24 -2.75
CA ALA A 236 0.58 -11.25 -3.74
C ALA A 236 0.38 -12.35 -4.76
N VAL A 237 0.94 -12.18 -5.96
CA VAL A 237 0.85 -13.14 -7.07
C VAL A 237 2.24 -13.51 -7.59
N ASP A 238 2.40 -14.70 -8.15
CA ASP A 238 3.71 -15.24 -8.57
C ASP A 238 4.21 -14.70 -9.92
N GLY A 239 3.42 -13.86 -10.58
CA GLY A 239 3.71 -13.24 -11.87
C GLY A 239 2.42 -12.98 -12.64
N GLN A 240 2.57 -12.58 -13.90
CA GLN A 240 1.47 -12.44 -14.85
C GLN A 240 1.74 -13.31 -16.10
N PRO A 241 0.77 -14.15 -16.54
CA PRO A 241 -0.49 -14.44 -15.86
C PRO A 241 -0.26 -15.18 -14.53
N VAL A 242 -1.18 -14.97 -13.59
CA VAL A 242 -1.13 -15.55 -12.24
C VAL A 242 -1.27 -17.07 -12.32
N ARG A 243 -0.42 -17.80 -11.58
CA ARG A 243 -0.60 -19.23 -11.33
C ARG A 243 -0.75 -19.56 -9.86
N LYS A 244 -0.23 -18.69 -8.99
CA LYS A 244 -0.33 -18.83 -7.54
C LYS A 244 -0.60 -17.49 -6.89
N LEU A 245 -1.41 -17.54 -5.85
CA LEU A 245 -1.75 -16.41 -5.00
C LEU A 245 -1.29 -16.69 -3.58
N ALA A 246 -0.73 -15.68 -2.94
CA ALA A 246 -0.44 -15.65 -1.52
C ALA A 246 -1.42 -14.70 -0.83
N LEU A 247 -2.05 -15.18 0.23
CA LEU A 247 -3.02 -14.44 1.03
C LEU A 247 -2.48 -14.37 2.46
N ALA A 248 -2.08 -13.17 2.92
CA ALA A 248 -1.82 -12.89 4.33
C ALA A 248 -3.16 -12.51 4.98
N ALA A 249 -3.68 -13.39 5.85
CA ALA A 249 -5.06 -13.35 6.28
C ALA A 249 -5.22 -13.48 7.80
N SER A 250 -4.80 -12.44 8.54
CA SER A 250 -4.94 -12.20 9.98
C SER A 250 -4.42 -13.27 10.95
N GLU A 251 -4.72 -14.55 10.75
CA GLU A 251 -4.22 -15.70 11.51
C GLU A 251 -3.44 -16.71 10.65
N TYR A 252 -3.66 -16.69 9.33
CA TYR A 252 -3.06 -17.66 8.42
C TYR A 252 -2.41 -16.98 7.23
N VAL A 253 -1.37 -17.62 6.70
CA VAL A 253 -0.99 -17.43 5.30
C VAL A 253 -1.50 -18.61 4.49
N TYR A 254 -2.14 -18.32 3.35
CA TYR A 254 -2.61 -19.32 2.39
C TYR A 254 -1.89 -19.13 1.07
N ILE A 255 -1.44 -20.24 0.46
CA ILE A 255 -1.06 -20.28 -0.94
C ILE A 255 -2.08 -21.11 -1.69
N ILE A 256 -2.70 -20.51 -2.69
CA ILE A 256 -3.69 -21.15 -3.57
C ILE A 256 -3.23 -21.04 -5.03
N ASP A 257 -3.77 -21.88 -5.90
CA ASP A 257 -3.56 -21.73 -7.35
C ASP A 257 -4.61 -20.82 -8.01
N ASP A 258 -4.48 -20.63 -9.33
CA ASP A 258 -5.37 -19.82 -10.16
C ASP A 258 -6.81 -20.36 -10.30
N GLN A 259 -7.09 -21.57 -9.79
CA GLN A 259 -8.43 -22.15 -9.71
C GLN A 259 -9.04 -21.99 -8.30
N GLY A 260 -8.27 -21.46 -7.35
CA GLY A 260 -8.68 -21.33 -5.96
C GLY A 260 -8.46 -22.59 -5.12
N ASP A 261 -7.71 -23.58 -5.62
CA ASP A 261 -7.38 -24.77 -4.86
C ASP A 261 -6.22 -24.50 -3.88
N LEU A 262 -6.37 -24.97 -2.64
CA LEU A 262 -5.36 -24.81 -1.60
C LEU A 262 -4.11 -25.65 -1.90
N LEU A 263 -2.96 -24.99 -2.05
CA LEU A 263 -1.66 -25.65 -2.17
C LEU A 263 -1.07 -25.94 -0.79
N TRP A 264 -1.03 -24.93 0.09
CA TRP A 264 -0.66 -25.08 1.50
C TRP A 264 -1.06 -23.85 2.33
N SER A 265 -1.14 -24.03 3.65
CA SER A 265 -1.33 -22.93 4.61
C SER A 265 -0.46 -23.08 5.85
N ARG A 266 -0.24 -21.97 6.57
CA ARG A 266 0.42 -21.95 7.89
C ARG A 266 -0.32 -20.97 8.81
N GLN A 267 -0.60 -21.41 10.04
CA GLN A 267 -1.06 -20.50 11.09
C GLN A 267 0.13 -19.69 11.60
N LEU A 268 -0.01 -18.37 11.62
CA LEU A 268 1.03 -17.41 11.97
C LEU A 268 0.50 -16.38 12.99
N PRO A 269 1.38 -15.65 13.70
CA PRO A 269 0.93 -14.74 14.75
C PRO A 269 -0.06 -13.66 14.29
N HIS A 270 0.25 -12.98 13.18
CA HIS A 270 -0.60 -11.94 12.59
C HIS A 270 -0.07 -11.53 11.19
N PRO A 271 -0.17 -12.39 10.16
CA PRO A 271 0.37 -12.09 8.84
C PRO A 271 -0.35 -10.90 8.20
N GLN A 272 0.39 -9.85 7.84
CA GLN A 272 -0.18 -8.62 7.25
C GLN A 272 0.34 -8.29 5.87
N GLN A 273 1.49 -8.86 5.50
CA GLN A 273 2.03 -8.69 4.15
C GLN A 273 2.71 -9.99 3.73
N CYS A 274 2.59 -10.33 2.45
CA CYS A 274 3.28 -11.46 1.86
C CYS A 274 3.83 -11.08 0.48
N HIS A 275 4.88 -11.78 0.06
CA HIS A 275 5.55 -11.58 -1.23
C HIS A 275 5.99 -12.92 -1.80
N PHE A 276 5.82 -13.13 -3.11
CA PHE A 276 6.61 -14.11 -3.85
C PHE A 276 7.94 -13.47 -4.24
N THR A 277 9.06 -14.13 -3.96
CA THR A 277 10.38 -13.53 -4.17
C THR A 277 11.49 -14.57 -4.35
N MET A 278 12.55 -14.21 -5.08
CA MET A 278 13.74 -15.03 -5.28
C MET A 278 14.90 -14.51 -4.43
N MET A 279 14.89 -14.77 -3.12
CA MET A 279 15.94 -14.29 -2.18
C MET A 279 17.05 -15.32 -1.93
N ARG A 280 16.83 -16.58 -2.30
CA ARG A 280 17.74 -17.71 -2.11
C ARG A 280 17.80 -18.57 -3.36
N ASP A 281 19.02 -18.88 -3.79
CA ASP A 281 19.31 -19.75 -4.94
C ASP A 281 19.55 -21.21 -4.53
N ASP A 282 19.83 -21.46 -3.24
CA ASP A 282 19.97 -22.80 -2.65
C ASP A 282 18.63 -23.50 -2.37
N VAL A 283 17.51 -22.78 -2.51
CA VAL A 283 16.15 -23.30 -2.36
C VAL A 283 15.44 -23.29 -3.72
N PRO A 284 14.82 -24.40 -4.16
CA PRO A 284 14.14 -24.44 -5.45
C PRO A 284 12.94 -23.48 -5.56
N GLY A 285 12.95 -22.68 -6.62
CA GLY A 285 11.84 -21.81 -7.01
C GLY A 285 11.61 -20.60 -6.09
N PRO A 286 10.62 -19.76 -6.41
CA PRO A 286 10.28 -18.59 -5.61
C PRO A 286 9.90 -18.98 -4.18
N GLN A 287 10.45 -18.24 -3.24
CA GLN A 287 10.09 -18.32 -1.83
C GLN A 287 8.89 -17.43 -1.54
N VAL A 288 8.23 -17.69 -0.41
CA VAL A 288 7.14 -16.85 0.11
C VAL A 288 7.66 -16.16 1.36
N PHE A 289 7.83 -14.85 1.28
CA PHE A 289 8.13 -14.03 2.45
C PHE A 289 6.82 -13.59 3.10
N VAL A 290 6.76 -13.64 4.43
CA VAL A 290 5.63 -13.18 5.22
C VAL A 290 6.11 -12.23 6.32
N HIS A 291 5.50 -11.06 6.37
CA HIS A 291 5.60 -10.11 7.45
C HIS A 291 4.42 -10.31 8.42
N ASN A 292 4.76 -10.42 9.71
CA ASN A 292 3.78 -10.45 10.78
C ASN A 292 3.78 -9.11 11.53
N LYS A 293 2.59 -8.61 11.86
CA LYS A 293 2.40 -7.41 12.68
C LYS A 293 3.22 -7.45 13.95
N ARG A 294 4.25 -6.61 14.06
CA ARG A 294 5.09 -6.46 15.26
C ARG A 294 5.73 -7.76 15.76
N ASP A 295 5.80 -8.80 14.93
CA ASP A 295 6.38 -10.11 15.26
C ASP A 295 7.55 -10.39 14.31
N ARG A 296 7.92 -11.66 14.21
CA ARG A 296 9.02 -12.17 13.39
C ARG A 296 8.65 -12.15 11.92
N LEU A 297 9.65 -11.88 11.09
CA LEU A 297 9.58 -12.07 9.65
C LEU A 297 9.87 -13.53 9.34
N GLN A 298 9.20 -14.09 8.33
CA GLN A 298 9.33 -15.50 7.97
C GLN A 298 9.53 -15.66 6.47
N LEU A 299 10.36 -16.63 6.10
CA LEU A 299 10.59 -17.04 4.72
C LEU A 299 10.28 -18.52 4.59
N PHE A 300 9.40 -18.86 3.65
CA PHE A 300 8.98 -20.22 3.34
C PHE A 300 9.45 -20.62 1.95
N SER A 301 9.75 -21.91 1.76
CA SER A 301 9.93 -22.48 0.42
C SER A 301 8.60 -22.55 -0.32
N ALA A 302 8.66 -22.80 -1.63
CA ALA A 302 7.48 -22.93 -2.48
C ALA A 302 6.47 -24.00 -2.00
N ASP A 303 6.92 -25.00 -1.22
CA ASP A 303 6.09 -26.07 -0.63
C ASP A 303 5.61 -25.75 0.81
N GLY A 304 5.91 -24.56 1.33
CA GLY A 304 5.49 -24.11 2.65
C GLY A 304 6.40 -24.55 3.80
N SER A 305 7.56 -25.13 3.54
CA SER A 305 8.53 -25.42 4.60
C SER A 305 9.18 -24.12 5.09
N LEU A 306 9.26 -23.93 6.41
CA LEU A 306 9.91 -22.75 7.00
C LEU A 306 11.43 -22.82 6.74
N ILE A 307 11.96 -21.86 5.99
CA ILE A 307 13.40 -21.71 5.75
C ILE A 307 14.02 -20.89 6.88
N ARG A 308 13.39 -19.76 7.20
CA ARG A 308 13.94 -18.79 8.14
C ARG A 308 12.86 -18.05 8.88
N GLU A 309 13.17 -17.71 10.13
CA GLU A 309 12.41 -16.80 10.96
C GLU A 309 13.39 -15.85 11.65
N VAL A 310 13.08 -14.55 11.67
CA VAL A 310 13.94 -13.54 12.26
C VAL A 310 13.16 -12.44 12.97
N TRP A 311 13.67 -11.99 14.11
CA TRP A 311 13.21 -10.76 14.73
C TRP A 311 13.77 -9.56 13.98
N PRO A 312 12.93 -8.68 13.41
CA PRO A 312 13.45 -7.49 12.75
C PRO A 312 14.10 -6.55 13.77
N GLU A 313 15.24 -6.00 13.39
CA GLU A 313 15.98 -4.98 14.12
C GLU A 313 15.16 -3.69 14.22
N GLU A 314 15.29 -3.03 15.36
CA GLU A 314 14.87 -1.64 15.55
C GLU A 314 16.06 -0.72 15.27
N TYR A 315 15.92 0.19 14.31
CA TYR A 315 17.00 1.05 13.84
C TYR A 315 16.59 2.52 13.84
N TRP A 316 17.16 3.30 14.76
CA TRP A 316 16.93 4.73 14.91
C TRP A 316 18.26 5.48 14.93
N PRO A 317 18.82 5.86 13.77
CA PRO A 317 20.19 6.38 13.66
C PRO A 317 20.43 7.64 14.49
N LEU A 318 19.39 8.45 14.74
CA LEU A 318 19.46 9.69 15.52
C LEU A 318 18.73 9.60 16.87
N GLY A 319 18.45 8.39 17.33
CA GLY A 319 17.72 8.12 18.57
C GLY A 319 16.23 7.90 18.35
N LYS A 320 15.68 6.93 19.09
CA LYS A 320 14.26 6.59 19.06
C LYS A 320 13.44 7.70 19.73
N PRO A 321 12.36 8.20 19.10
CA PRO A 321 11.50 9.20 19.71
C PRO A 321 10.82 8.65 20.97
N SER A 322 10.73 9.43 22.04
CA SER A 322 10.18 8.97 23.32
C SER A 322 8.71 8.56 23.27
N ALA A 323 7.95 9.14 22.34
CA ALA A 323 6.55 8.77 22.08
C ALA A 323 6.42 7.35 21.50
N VAL A 324 7.43 6.86 20.78
CA VAL A 324 7.44 5.52 20.18
C VAL A 324 7.75 4.50 21.27
N ARG A 325 6.72 3.84 21.81
CA ARG A 325 6.86 2.83 22.89
C ARG A 325 6.74 1.39 22.39
N MET A 326 6.19 1.21 21.20
CA MET A 326 6.01 -0.08 20.53
C MET A 326 6.45 0.06 19.07
N LYS A 327 6.68 -1.06 18.39
CA LYS A 327 6.88 -1.08 16.93
C LYS A 327 5.64 -0.50 16.23
N PHE A 328 5.86 0.13 15.07
CA PHE A 328 4.78 0.73 14.30
C PHE A 328 3.79 -0.32 13.79
N HIS A 329 2.68 0.13 13.22
CA HIS A 329 1.75 -0.71 12.49
C HIS A 329 1.51 -0.02 11.14
N GLN A 330 2.52 -0.11 10.28
CA GLN A 330 2.44 0.37 8.90
C GLN A 330 1.72 -0.67 8.06
N ALA A 331 0.92 -0.23 7.08
CA ALA A 331 0.22 -1.15 6.20
C ALA A 331 1.15 -1.83 5.18
N MET A 332 2.18 -1.13 4.71
CA MET A 332 3.16 -1.66 3.76
C MET A 332 4.58 -1.47 4.30
N PRO A 333 5.00 -2.28 5.28
CA PRO A 333 6.33 -2.16 5.88
C PRO A 333 7.43 -2.86 5.09
N THR A 334 7.08 -3.66 4.07
CA THR A 334 8.06 -4.39 3.25
C THR A 334 7.88 -4.21 1.75
N PHE A 335 8.99 -4.07 1.03
CA PHE A 335 9.03 -3.99 -0.43
C PHE A 335 10.13 -4.87 -0.99
N ILE A 336 9.86 -5.55 -2.10
CA ILE A 336 10.88 -6.29 -2.85
C ILE A 336 11.83 -5.29 -3.52
N LEU A 337 13.13 -5.57 -3.45
CA LEU A 337 14.19 -4.94 -4.25
C LEU A 337 14.68 -5.97 -5.28
N PRO A 338 14.11 -5.98 -6.51
CA PRO A 338 14.34 -7.08 -7.44
C PRO A 338 15.79 -7.15 -7.93
N GLY A 339 16.42 -8.32 -7.85
CA GLY A 339 17.72 -8.58 -8.48
C GLY A 339 18.91 -7.74 -7.99
N VAL A 340 18.85 -7.16 -6.79
CA VAL A 340 19.92 -6.31 -6.23
C VAL A 340 21.07 -7.09 -5.58
N LEU A 341 20.88 -8.38 -5.33
CA LEU A 341 21.86 -9.28 -4.72
C LEU A 341 22.69 -10.05 -5.78
N PRO A 342 23.81 -10.68 -5.38
CA PRO A 342 24.55 -11.60 -6.26
C PRO A 342 23.65 -12.67 -6.89
N GLY A 343 23.96 -13.06 -8.12
CA GLY A 343 23.13 -13.99 -8.88
C GLY A 343 21.81 -13.39 -9.38
N GLY A 344 21.54 -12.11 -9.15
CA GLY A 344 20.25 -11.49 -9.49
C GLY A 344 19.14 -11.90 -8.52
N MET A 345 19.49 -12.25 -7.29
CA MET A 345 18.51 -12.50 -6.23
C MET A 345 17.92 -11.18 -5.70
N ASP A 346 16.72 -11.27 -5.17
CA ASP A 346 15.98 -10.18 -4.56
C ASP A 346 16.43 -9.93 -3.13
N ALA A 347 16.26 -8.70 -2.68
CA ALA A 347 16.29 -8.34 -1.26
C ALA A 347 14.95 -7.75 -0.84
N LEU A 348 14.78 -7.51 0.47
CA LEU A 348 13.61 -6.82 1.00
C LEU A 348 14.02 -5.53 1.68
N LEU A 349 13.35 -4.43 1.36
CA LEU A 349 13.37 -3.21 2.15
C LEU A 349 12.36 -3.35 3.29
N TYR A 350 12.76 -3.04 4.54
CA TYR A 350 11.90 -3.08 5.72
C TYR A 350 11.89 -1.74 6.47
N SER A 351 10.72 -1.24 6.87
CA SER A 351 10.55 0.12 7.43
C SER A 351 9.86 0.21 8.81
N GLU A 352 9.23 -0.86 9.33
CA GLU A 352 8.49 -0.78 10.60
C GLU A 352 9.44 -0.68 11.83
N GLY A 353 10.71 -1.01 11.65
CA GLY A 353 11.75 -0.93 12.67
C GLY A 353 12.31 0.48 12.92
N GLY A 354 11.83 1.51 12.22
CA GLY A 354 12.39 2.87 12.27
C GLY A 354 12.90 3.30 10.90
N TRP A 355 14.17 3.72 10.81
CA TRP A 355 14.75 4.09 9.52
C TRP A 355 14.94 2.84 8.63
N PRO A 356 14.57 2.88 7.34
CA PRO A 356 14.54 1.67 6.53
C PRO A 356 15.89 1.02 6.27
N TYR A 357 15.87 -0.31 6.14
CA TYR A 357 17.06 -1.12 5.85
C TYR A 357 16.72 -2.34 4.99
N VAL A 358 17.76 -2.96 4.43
CA VAL A 358 17.66 -4.06 3.48
C VAL A 358 17.98 -5.39 4.17
N ILE A 359 17.12 -6.37 3.96
CA ILE A 359 17.21 -7.75 4.48
C ILE A 359 17.43 -8.74 3.33
N ASP A 360 18.31 -9.71 3.53
CA ASP A 360 18.54 -10.82 2.60
C ASP A 360 17.72 -12.09 2.90
N GLY A 361 17.84 -13.13 2.06
CA GLY A 361 17.16 -14.41 2.24
C GLY A 361 17.61 -15.23 3.46
N SER A 362 18.61 -14.76 4.22
CA SER A 362 18.98 -15.31 5.53
C SER A 362 18.29 -14.58 6.70
N GLY A 363 17.55 -13.52 6.40
CA GLY A 363 16.92 -12.64 7.38
C GLY A 363 17.89 -11.65 8.01
N GLN A 364 19.12 -11.50 7.50
CA GLN A 364 20.09 -10.55 8.05
C GLN A 364 19.91 -9.17 7.43
N CYS A 365 20.03 -8.13 8.24
CA CYS A 365 20.23 -6.78 7.74
C CYS A 365 21.59 -6.72 7.03
N ILE A 366 21.58 -6.41 5.74
CA ILE A 366 22.78 -6.34 4.90
C ILE A 366 23.17 -4.91 4.53
N ALA A 367 22.25 -3.96 4.65
CA ALA A 367 22.51 -2.54 4.45
C ALA A 367 21.45 -1.68 5.12
N HIS A 368 21.87 -0.63 5.84
CA HIS A 368 20.98 0.47 6.22
C HIS A 368 20.96 1.52 5.11
N LEU A 369 19.81 2.13 4.82
CA LEU A 369 19.78 3.25 3.88
C LEU A 369 20.60 4.41 4.47
N PRO A 370 21.43 5.11 3.67
CA PRO A 370 22.11 6.31 4.12
C PRO A 370 21.11 7.30 4.71
N HIS A 371 21.49 7.98 5.79
CA HIS A 371 20.63 8.97 6.43
C HIS A 371 21.39 10.27 6.65
N ASP A 372 20.64 11.34 6.91
CA ASP A 372 21.15 12.64 7.31
C ASP A 372 20.43 13.11 8.57
N ASP A 373 20.79 14.29 9.09
CA ASP A 373 20.24 14.80 10.35
C ASP A 373 18.72 15.06 10.31
N TYR A 374 18.10 15.07 9.11
CA TYR A 374 16.68 15.35 8.94
C TYR A 374 15.79 14.14 9.21
N CYS A 375 16.36 12.93 9.30
CA CYS A 375 15.60 11.75 9.72
C CYS A 375 15.30 11.72 11.24
N ARG A 376 15.64 12.78 11.99
CA ARG A 376 15.24 12.87 13.40
C ARG A 376 13.74 13.15 13.49
N GLN A 377 13.00 12.27 14.17
CA GLN A 377 11.59 12.47 14.51
C GLN A 377 11.47 12.90 15.96
N ASP A 378 10.87 14.06 16.22
CA ASP A 378 10.57 14.52 17.57
C ASP A 378 9.41 15.53 17.55
N PHE A 379 8.19 15.03 17.39
CA PHE A 379 6.95 15.81 17.43
C PHE A 379 6.36 15.90 18.86
N GLY A 380 7.12 15.53 19.90
CA GLY A 380 6.62 15.48 21.29
C GLY A 380 5.77 14.25 21.64
N GLU A 381 4.82 14.40 22.56
CA GLU A 381 3.85 13.34 22.91
C GLU A 381 2.57 13.52 22.09
N VAL A 382 1.90 12.42 21.73
CA VAL A 382 0.67 12.43 20.92
C VAL A 382 -0.45 11.63 21.62
N PRO A 383 -1.73 11.93 21.36
CA PRO A 383 -2.84 11.36 22.12
C PRO A 383 -3.20 9.90 21.76
N GLY A 384 -2.51 9.29 20.81
CA GLY A 384 -2.77 7.94 20.32
C GLY A 384 -1.51 7.21 19.87
N ARG A 385 -1.62 6.27 18.92
CA ARG A 385 -0.45 5.55 18.40
C ARG A 385 0.42 6.53 17.59
N PRO A 386 1.74 6.60 17.82
CA PRO A 386 2.58 7.60 17.16
C PRO A 386 2.54 7.57 15.63
N ASP A 387 2.42 6.39 15.02
CA ASP A 387 2.25 6.20 13.58
C ASP A 387 1.00 6.88 13.02
N ASP A 388 -0.09 6.92 13.79
CA ASP A 388 -1.31 7.64 13.39
C ASP A 388 -1.12 9.17 13.35
N PHE A 389 -0.02 9.68 13.91
CA PHE A 389 0.32 11.10 13.96
C PHE A 389 1.59 11.45 13.17
N GLY A 390 2.05 10.53 12.31
CA GLY A 390 3.18 10.77 11.40
C GLY A 390 4.55 10.38 11.96
N TYR A 391 4.63 9.69 13.10
CA TYR A 391 5.86 9.01 13.48
C TYR A 391 5.98 7.70 12.72
N SER A 392 6.71 7.71 11.63
CA SER A 392 7.28 6.53 10.96
C SER A 392 7.97 7.00 9.70
N PHE A 393 8.68 6.09 9.02
CA PHE A 393 9.15 6.31 7.67
C PHE A 393 8.39 5.37 6.75
N ASN A 394 7.50 5.92 5.93
CA ASN A 394 6.91 5.12 4.86
C ASN A 394 7.95 4.97 3.75
N SER A 395 7.83 3.89 2.98
CA SER A 395 8.74 3.59 1.89
C SER A 395 7.97 3.21 0.64
N MET A 396 8.60 3.36 -0.51
CA MET A 396 8.12 2.83 -1.78
C MET A 396 9.30 2.50 -2.67
N VAL A 397 9.20 1.40 -3.41
CA VAL A 397 10.21 1.00 -4.40
C VAL A 397 9.60 1.19 -5.78
N ILE A 398 10.29 1.95 -6.63
CA ILE A 398 9.98 2.09 -8.05
C ILE A 398 11.15 1.49 -8.82
N ALA A 399 10.90 0.38 -9.50
CA ALA A 399 11.88 -0.19 -10.42
C ALA A 399 11.96 0.69 -11.67
N ASP A 400 13.16 1.14 -12.04
CA ASP A 400 13.37 1.89 -13.30
C ASP A 400 13.23 0.94 -14.51
N ASP A 401 13.66 -0.32 -14.35
CA ASP A 401 13.50 -1.41 -15.33
C ASP A 401 13.67 -2.76 -14.61
N LEU A 402 12.70 -3.67 -14.77
CA LEU A 402 12.68 -4.99 -14.16
C LEU A 402 13.90 -5.81 -14.65
N GLY A 403 14.80 -6.18 -13.73
CA GLY A 403 15.99 -6.98 -14.03
C GLY A 403 17.27 -6.19 -14.30
N SER A 404 17.20 -4.85 -14.39
CA SER A 404 18.39 -3.98 -14.45
C SER A 404 19.19 -3.98 -13.14
N GLY A 405 18.54 -4.37 -12.04
CA GLY A 405 19.05 -4.24 -10.68
C GLY A 405 19.21 -2.79 -10.24
N LYS A 406 18.62 -1.83 -10.96
CA LYS A 406 18.60 -0.39 -10.65
C LYS A 406 17.20 0.04 -10.27
N HIS A 407 17.09 0.64 -9.10
CA HIS A 407 15.82 1.03 -8.51
C HIS A 407 15.92 2.41 -7.89
N ARG A 408 14.78 3.12 -7.91
CA ARG A 408 14.56 4.27 -7.05
C ARG A 408 13.80 3.81 -5.82
N VAL A 409 14.34 4.13 -4.66
CA VAL A 409 13.67 3.90 -3.39
C VAL A 409 13.31 5.26 -2.79
N TYR A 410 12.04 5.45 -2.49
CA TYR A 410 11.55 6.62 -1.78
C TYR A 410 11.33 6.23 -0.33
N VAL A 411 11.92 7.00 0.58
CA VAL A 411 11.59 6.97 2.00
C VAL A 411 11.01 8.33 2.33
N PHE A 412 9.93 8.39 3.09
CA PHE A 412 9.28 9.67 3.34
C PHE A 412 8.60 9.75 4.70
N ASP A 413 8.55 10.98 5.21
CA ASP A 413 7.70 11.39 6.31
C ASP A 413 6.90 12.65 5.90
N ARG A 414 6.23 13.29 6.86
CA ARG A 414 5.42 14.49 6.59
C ARG A 414 6.24 15.72 6.20
N ARG A 415 7.57 15.65 6.28
CA ARG A 415 8.47 16.80 6.13
C ARG A 415 9.39 16.67 4.93
N TYR A 416 9.87 15.47 4.69
CA TYR A 416 10.83 15.19 3.63
C TYR A 416 10.51 13.90 2.88
N VAL A 417 10.88 13.89 1.61
CA VAL A 417 11.07 12.69 0.80
C VAL A 417 12.57 12.53 0.56
N TRP A 418 13.11 11.36 0.88
CA TRP A 418 14.46 10.94 0.52
C TRP A 418 14.39 9.97 -0.65
N GLU A 419 15.00 10.34 -1.76
CA GLU A 419 15.12 9.50 -2.95
C GLU A 419 16.50 8.85 -2.97
N PHE A 420 16.54 7.53 -3.09
CA PHE A 420 17.75 6.73 -3.16
C PHE A 420 17.86 6.06 -4.51
N ALA A 421 19.07 6.13 -5.09
CA ALA A 421 19.45 5.24 -6.17
C ALA A 421 20.03 3.95 -5.55
N VAL A 422 19.41 2.82 -5.87
CA VAL A 422 19.88 1.49 -5.47
C VAL A 422 20.35 0.75 -6.71
N SER A 423 21.54 0.17 -6.66
CA SER A 423 22.04 -0.66 -7.75
C SER A 423 22.81 -1.88 -7.27
N ARG A 424 22.77 -2.96 -8.06
CA ARG A 424 23.65 -4.12 -7.84
C ARG A 424 25.10 -3.72 -8.09
N ASP A 425 26.02 -4.12 -7.20
CA ASP A 425 27.45 -3.97 -7.48
C ASP A 425 27.79 -4.87 -8.66
N THR A 426 28.29 -4.28 -9.75
CA THR A 426 28.71 -5.00 -10.96
C THR A 426 30.07 -5.65 -10.79
#